data_AF-A0AAX6IIN7-F1
#
_entry.id   AF-A0AAX6IIN7-F1
#
_cell.length_a   1.000
_cell.length_b   1.000
_cell.length_c   1.000
_cell.angle_alpha   90.00
_cell.angle_beta   90.00
_cell.angle_gamma   90.00
#
_symmetry.space_group_name_H-M   'P 1'
#
loop_
_entity.id
_entity.type
_entity.pdbx_description
1 polymer ?
#
loop_
_entity_poly.entity_id
_entity_poly.type
_entity_poly.pdbx_seq_one_letter_code
_entity_poly.pdbx_strand_id
1 'polypeptide(L)'
;MEDLLNSYRSSANSFLSRYEPILLVLAPILALFVARSIHSVLSSVHEQGIKASILGFVMYFVKLVPGVGAYIEKEKKKVVDKLQSGDKSKRDGWMSELPSVGLGKEVIDKMEDVKSKDVTWQGKCSGTVYIGGKETDSHFSLINEAYSMFSHTNPLHQDVFQSVARFEAEVVAMTAALLGSKEKASGGQICGNMTSGGTESILLAVKTSRDYMKVNKGITNPEMIIPESAHSAYDKAAHYLT
;
A
#
# COMPACT_ATOMS: atom_id res chain seq x y z
N MET A 1 -21.39 -39.88 31.06
CA MET A 1 -21.42 -38.71 30.14
C MET A 1 -22.35 -38.98 28.95
N GLU A 2 -22.34 -40.20 28.39
CA GLU A 2 -23.25 -40.64 27.33
C GLU A 2 -24.74 -40.64 27.71
N ASP A 3 -25.10 -41.09 28.92
CA ASP A 3 -26.51 -41.12 29.34
C ASP A 3 -27.15 -39.73 29.46
N LEU A 4 -26.36 -38.75 29.91
CA LEU A 4 -26.78 -37.36 30.02
C LEU A 4 -27.05 -36.78 28.61
N LEU A 5 -26.12 -36.98 27.67
CA LEU A 5 -26.25 -36.57 26.27
C LEU A 5 -27.46 -37.23 25.59
N ASN A 6 -27.69 -38.52 25.84
CA ASN A 6 -28.84 -39.24 25.29
C ASN A 6 -30.18 -38.73 25.85
N SER A 7 -30.23 -38.41 27.15
CA SER A 7 -31.39 -37.78 27.78
C SER A 7 -31.67 -36.39 27.19
N TYR A 8 -30.65 -35.56 27.03
CA TYR A 8 -30.79 -34.25 26.39
C TYR A 8 -31.26 -34.36 24.94
N ARG A 9 -30.69 -35.29 24.16
CA ARG A 9 -31.09 -35.54 22.77
C ARG A 9 -32.55 -35.98 22.67
N SER A 10 -32.99 -36.90 23.53
CA SER A 10 -34.37 -37.39 23.54
C SER A 10 -35.36 -36.27 23.90
N SER A 11 -35.04 -35.47 24.93
CA SER A 11 -35.85 -34.33 25.33
C SER A 11 -35.93 -33.25 24.23
N ALA A 12 -34.81 -32.95 23.56
CA ALA A 12 -34.78 -32.00 22.45
C ALA A 12 -35.61 -32.50 21.26
N ASN A 13 -35.45 -33.76 20.87
CA ASN A 13 -36.22 -34.35 19.77
C ASN A 13 -37.73 -34.38 20.06
N SER A 14 -38.14 -34.70 21.29
CA SER A 14 -39.55 -34.67 21.70
C SER A 14 -40.15 -33.27 21.73
N PHE A 15 -39.34 -32.25 22.00
CA PHE A 15 -39.78 -30.86 21.98
C PHE A 15 -39.87 -30.34 20.53
N LEU A 16 -38.86 -30.64 19.71
CA LEU A 16 -38.75 -30.16 18.34
C LEU A 16 -39.66 -30.92 17.35
N SER A 17 -40.12 -32.14 17.68
CA SER A 17 -41.04 -32.92 16.84
C SER A 17 -42.41 -32.25 16.62
N ARG A 18 -42.71 -31.18 17.37
CA ARG A 18 -43.93 -30.37 17.24
C ARG A 18 -43.85 -29.34 16.11
N TYR A 19 -42.67 -29.15 15.51
CA TYR A 19 -42.42 -28.18 14.45
C TYR A 19 -42.13 -28.87 13.11
N GLU A 20 -42.45 -28.20 12.01
CA GLU A 20 -42.13 -28.73 10.69
C GLU A 20 -40.61 -28.79 10.45
N PRO A 21 -40.08 -29.87 9.83
CA PRO A 21 -38.64 -30.02 9.57
C PRO A 21 -38.01 -28.85 8.82
N ILE A 22 -38.75 -28.24 7.89
CA ILE A 22 -38.30 -27.08 7.11
C ILE A 22 -38.11 -25.85 8.02
N LEU A 23 -39.03 -25.62 8.95
CA LEU A 23 -38.94 -24.49 9.88
C LEU A 23 -37.75 -24.64 10.83
N LEU A 24 -37.47 -25.88 11.28
CA LEU A 24 -36.31 -26.19 12.13
C LEU A 24 -34.96 -25.89 11.45
N VAL A 25 -34.90 -25.93 10.12
CA VAL A 25 -33.70 -25.60 9.34
C VAL A 25 -33.66 -24.12 8.96
N LEU A 26 -34.78 -23.57 8.48
CA LEU A 26 -34.84 -22.19 8.01
C LEU A 26 -34.76 -21.16 9.14
N ALA A 27 -35.37 -21.43 10.30
CA ALA A 27 -35.39 -20.46 11.39
C ALA A 27 -33.98 -20.17 11.96
N PRO A 28 -33.10 -21.16 12.21
CA PRO A 28 -31.72 -20.89 12.62
C PRO A 28 -30.90 -20.18 11.53
N ILE A 29 -31.10 -20.52 10.26
CA ILE A 29 -30.40 -19.87 9.14
C ILE A 29 -30.81 -18.40 9.04
N LEU A 30 -32.13 -18.12 9.13
CA LEU A 30 -32.66 -16.77 9.12
C LEU A 30 -32.20 -15.99 10.35
N ALA A 31 -32.22 -16.60 11.54
CA ALA A 31 -31.73 -16.00 12.78
C ALA A 31 -30.24 -15.66 12.70
N LEU A 32 -29.42 -16.55 12.14
CA LEU A 32 -28.00 -16.31 11.92
C LEU A 32 -27.77 -15.19 10.88
N PHE A 33 -28.56 -15.17 9.80
CA PHE A 33 -28.50 -14.13 8.79
C PHE A 33 -28.85 -12.76 9.37
N VAL A 34 -29.92 -12.68 10.17
CA VAL A 34 -30.34 -11.46 10.86
C VAL A 34 -29.28 -11.03 11.88
N ALA A 35 -28.77 -11.95 12.69
CA ALA A 35 -27.72 -11.65 13.67
C ALA A 35 -26.43 -11.14 13.00
N ARG A 36 -26.02 -11.74 11.87
CA ARG A 36 -24.88 -11.28 11.08
C ARG A 36 -25.12 -9.91 10.45
N SER A 37 -26.33 -9.68 9.93
CA SER A 37 -26.72 -8.39 9.35
C SER A 37 -26.69 -7.28 10.41
N ILE A 38 -27.26 -7.54 11.59
CA ILE A 38 -27.23 -6.62 12.73
C ILE A 38 -25.79 -6.38 13.19
N HIS A 39 -24.99 -7.43 13.33
CA HIS A 39 -23.59 -7.30 13.73
C HIS A 39 -22.78 -6.47 12.72
N SER A 40 -22.99 -6.71 11.42
CA SER A 40 -22.32 -5.94 10.36
C SER A 40 -22.73 -4.47 10.35
N VAL A 41 -24.00 -4.15 10.65
CA VAL A 41 -24.45 -2.76 10.77
C VAL A 41 -23.85 -2.11 12.02
N LEU A 42 -23.87 -2.80 13.15
CA LEU A 42 -23.29 -2.30 14.40
C LEU A 42 -21.77 -2.10 14.29
N SER A 43 -21.05 -3.02 13.64
CA SER A 43 -19.60 -2.89 13.43
C SER A 43 -19.29 -1.71 12.50
N SER A 44 -20.05 -1.54 11.41
CA SER A 44 -19.88 -0.40 10.50
C SER A 44 -20.15 0.95 11.17
N VAL A 45 -21.18 1.01 12.03
CA VAL A 45 -21.47 2.21 12.85
C VAL A 45 -20.38 2.48 13.88
N HIS A 46 -19.80 1.43 14.46
CA HIS A 46 -18.71 1.56 15.42
C HIS A 46 -17.42 2.05 14.76
N GLU A 47 -17.07 1.50 13.59
CA GLU A 47 -15.83 1.82 12.88
C GLU A 47 -15.89 3.17 12.15
N GLN A 48 -17.01 3.52 11.50
CA GLN A 48 -17.10 4.71 10.64
C GLN A 48 -17.89 5.86 11.28
N GLY A 49 -18.56 5.59 12.42
CA GLY A 49 -19.49 6.51 13.05
C GLY A 49 -20.86 6.55 12.37
N ILE A 50 -21.86 7.03 13.13
CA ILE A 50 -23.28 7.06 12.71
C ILE A 50 -23.47 7.86 11.42
N LYS A 51 -22.79 9.00 11.26
CA LYS A 51 -22.95 9.88 10.09
C LYS A 51 -22.48 9.22 8.79
N ALA A 52 -21.30 8.60 8.80
CA ALA A 52 -20.76 7.92 7.62
C ALA A 52 -21.59 6.68 7.26
N SER A 53 -22.06 5.93 8.27
CA SER A 53 -22.93 4.77 8.07
C SER A 53 -24.27 5.15 7.42
N ILE A 54 -24.92 6.22 7.90
CA ILE A 54 -26.18 6.71 7.29
C ILE A 54 -25.91 7.21 5.87
N LEU A 55 -24.83 7.96 5.64
CA LEU A 55 -24.46 8.44 4.31
C LEU A 55 -24.18 7.29 3.34
N GLY A 56 -23.48 6.25 3.79
CA GLY A 56 -23.20 5.04 3.02
C GLY A 56 -24.48 4.28 2.66
N PHE A 57 -25.41 4.15 3.62
CA PHE A 57 -26.73 3.56 3.39
C PHE A 57 -27.54 4.36 2.38
N VAL A 58 -27.62 5.68 2.53
CA VAL A 58 -28.29 6.55 1.55
C VAL A 58 -27.65 6.43 0.17
N MET A 59 -26.32 6.44 0.09
CA MET A 59 -25.61 6.26 -1.16
C MET A 59 -25.86 4.89 -1.81
N TYR A 60 -26.05 3.84 -1.01
CA TYR A 60 -26.44 2.53 -1.52
C TYR A 60 -27.80 2.59 -2.23
N PHE A 61 -28.82 3.21 -1.61
CA PHE A 61 -30.13 3.38 -2.28
C PHE A 61 -30.06 4.28 -3.50
N VAL A 62 -29.27 5.36 -3.44
CA VAL A 62 -29.04 6.24 -4.60
C VAL A 62 -28.42 5.47 -5.77
N LYS A 63 -27.53 4.51 -5.51
CA LYS A 63 -26.95 3.62 -6.54
C LYS A 63 -27.95 2.61 -7.12
N LEU A 64 -29.01 2.25 -6.39
CA LEU A 64 -30.07 1.36 -6.88
C LEU A 64 -31.03 2.06 -7.85
N VAL A 65 -31.05 3.39 -7.90
CA VAL A 65 -31.85 4.14 -8.87
C VAL A 65 -31.36 3.82 -10.29
N PRO A 66 -32.25 3.38 -11.21
CA PRO A 66 -31.87 3.06 -12.57
C PRO A 66 -31.13 4.22 -13.24
N GLY A 67 -29.92 3.96 -13.75
CA GLY A 67 -29.09 4.96 -14.43
C GLY A 67 -28.04 5.66 -13.56
N VAL A 68 -28.21 5.74 -12.23
CA VAL A 68 -27.21 6.39 -11.34
C VAL A 68 -25.92 5.60 -11.27
N GLY A 69 -25.99 4.27 -11.15
CA GLY A 69 -24.81 3.40 -11.22
C GLY A 69 -24.03 3.58 -12.53
N ALA A 70 -24.73 3.66 -13.66
CA ALA A 70 -24.12 3.89 -14.97
C ALA A 70 -23.46 5.28 -15.08
N TYR A 71 -24.06 6.30 -14.47
CA TYR A 71 -23.47 7.65 -14.40
C TYR A 71 -22.19 7.68 -13.56
N ILE A 72 -22.21 7.07 -12.37
CA ILE A 72 -21.02 6.97 -11.50
C ILE A 72 -19.89 6.23 -12.22
N GLU A 73 -20.20 5.12 -12.87
CA GLU A 73 -19.20 4.34 -13.60
C GLU A 73 -18.63 5.13 -14.78
N LYS A 74 -19.46 5.93 -15.46
CA LYS A 74 -19.00 6.85 -16.50
C LYS A 74 -18.05 7.92 -15.96
N GLU A 75 -18.33 8.52 -14.81
CA GLU A 75 -17.43 9.52 -14.20
C GLU A 75 -16.12 8.89 -13.71
N LYS A 76 -16.17 7.72 -13.08
CA LYS A 76 -14.97 6.94 -12.74
C LYS A 76 -14.15 6.63 -13.98
N LYS A 77 -14.81 6.16 -15.04
CA LYS A 77 -14.17 5.85 -16.32
C LYS A 77 -13.53 7.09 -16.93
N LYS A 78 -14.15 8.27 -16.87
CA LYS A 78 -13.51 9.52 -17.33
C LYS A 78 -12.22 9.83 -16.57
N VAL A 79 -12.17 9.58 -15.26
CA VAL A 79 -10.96 9.80 -14.46
C VAL A 79 -9.89 8.77 -14.84
N VAL A 80 -10.26 7.50 -14.94
CA VAL A 80 -9.36 6.43 -15.40
C VAL A 80 -8.84 6.72 -16.80
N ASP A 81 -9.71 7.07 -17.74
CA ASP A 81 -9.37 7.42 -19.11
C ASP A 81 -8.48 8.67 -19.15
N LYS A 82 -8.67 9.67 -18.28
CA LYS A 82 -7.75 10.81 -18.17
C LYS A 82 -6.37 10.38 -17.70
N LEU A 83 -6.27 9.53 -16.69
CA LEU A 83 -5.00 8.97 -16.21
C LEU A 83 -4.32 8.14 -17.32
N GLN A 84 -5.09 7.31 -18.01
CA GLN A 84 -4.62 6.48 -19.13
C GLN A 84 -4.34 7.28 -20.41
N SER A 85 -4.95 8.46 -20.60
CA SER A 85 -4.77 9.28 -21.81
C SER A 85 -3.38 9.92 -21.89
N GLY A 86 -2.75 10.18 -20.74
CA GLY A 86 -1.33 10.54 -20.66
C GLY A 86 -0.39 9.35 -20.89
N ASP A 87 -0.94 8.13 -20.87
CA ASP A 87 -0.22 6.85 -20.88
C ASP A 87 -0.64 5.98 -22.08
N LYS A 88 -1.10 6.60 -23.18
CA LYS A 88 -1.25 5.90 -24.46
C LYS A 88 0.13 5.58 -25.02
N SER A 89 0.85 4.70 -24.34
CA SER A 89 1.93 3.92 -24.88
C SER A 89 1.40 3.24 -26.14
N LYS A 90 1.76 3.80 -27.28
CA LYS A 90 1.80 3.01 -28.51
C LYS A 90 2.89 1.98 -28.24
N ARG A 91 2.49 0.78 -27.77
CA ARG A 91 3.37 -0.39 -27.62
C ARG A 91 3.90 -0.90 -28.97
N ASP A 92 3.83 -0.06 -29.99
CA ASP A 92 4.28 -0.34 -31.33
C ASP A 92 5.81 -0.45 -31.30
N GLY A 93 6.33 -1.56 -31.84
CA GLY A 93 7.76 -1.88 -31.76
C GLY A 93 8.27 -2.35 -30.40
N TRP A 94 7.40 -2.62 -29.41
CA TRP A 94 7.83 -3.21 -28.13
C TRP A 94 8.14 -4.69 -28.30
N MET A 95 9.24 -5.13 -27.68
CA MET A 95 9.63 -6.53 -27.66
C MET A 95 8.75 -7.29 -26.65
N SER A 96 7.95 -8.24 -27.13
CA SER A 96 7.04 -9.05 -26.30
C SER A 96 7.64 -10.41 -25.90
N GLU A 97 8.74 -10.81 -26.52
CA GLU A 97 9.40 -12.10 -26.35
C GLU A 97 10.91 -11.90 -26.28
N LEU A 98 11.62 -12.82 -25.58
CA LEU A 98 13.08 -12.79 -25.55
C LEU A 98 13.65 -13.01 -26.96
N PRO A 99 14.68 -12.24 -27.36
CA PRO A 99 15.29 -12.44 -28.67
C PRO A 99 16.02 -13.78 -28.71
N SER A 100 15.95 -14.47 -29.85
CA SER A 100 16.61 -15.77 -30.05
C SER A 100 18.14 -15.67 -30.06
N VAL A 101 18.68 -14.47 -30.31
CA VAL A 101 20.11 -14.16 -30.30
C VAL A 101 20.33 -12.89 -29.48
N GLY A 102 21.40 -12.86 -28.67
CA GLY A 102 21.75 -11.69 -27.88
C GLY A 102 22.06 -10.48 -28.75
N LEU A 103 21.46 -9.33 -28.45
CA LEU A 103 21.59 -8.09 -29.22
C LEU A 103 22.99 -7.44 -29.15
N GLY A 104 23.83 -7.85 -28.20
CA GLY A 104 25.17 -7.27 -28.02
C GLY A 104 25.11 -5.76 -27.81
N LYS A 105 25.96 -5.01 -28.54
CA LYS A 105 26.03 -3.54 -28.42
C LYS A 105 24.82 -2.81 -29.01
N GLU A 106 24.07 -3.43 -29.92
CA GLU A 106 22.86 -2.82 -30.52
C GLU A 106 21.80 -2.46 -29.49
N VAL A 107 21.86 -3.05 -28.28
CA VAL A 107 20.99 -2.69 -27.17
C VAL A 107 21.15 -1.22 -26.78
N ILE A 108 22.36 -0.66 -26.87
CA ILE A 108 22.63 0.73 -26.50
C ILE A 108 21.98 1.66 -27.51
N ASP A 109 22.16 1.41 -28.80
CA ASP A 109 21.54 2.23 -29.87
C ASP A 109 20.00 2.24 -29.74
N LYS A 110 19.40 1.09 -29.41
CA LYS A 110 17.96 1.00 -29.15
C LYS A 110 17.54 1.78 -27.90
N MET A 111 18.32 1.71 -26.82
CA MET A 111 18.05 2.47 -25.60
C MET A 111 18.19 3.98 -25.83
N GLU A 112 19.15 4.43 -26.62
CA GLU A 112 19.32 5.82 -27.01
C GLU A 112 18.15 6.33 -27.86
N ASP A 113 17.68 5.55 -28.84
CA ASP A 113 16.50 5.88 -29.64
C ASP A 113 15.25 6.03 -28.76
N VAL A 114 15.03 5.13 -27.80
CA VAL A 114 13.90 5.24 -26.86
C VAL A 114 14.07 6.47 -25.95
N LYS A 115 15.25 6.67 -25.35
CA LYS A 115 15.54 7.83 -24.50
C LYS A 115 15.33 9.16 -25.24
N SER A 116 15.67 9.22 -26.53
CA SER A 116 15.49 10.43 -27.34
C SER A 116 14.02 10.88 -27.47
N LYS A 117 13.08 9.97 -27.21
CA LYS A 117 11.63 10.21 -27.27
C LYS A 117 11.04 10.62 -25.91
N ASP A 118 11.84 10.57 -24.84
CA ASP A 118 11.40 11.03 -23.52
C ASP A 118 11.12 12.53 -23.53
N VAL A 119 10.19 12.96 -22.68
CA VAL A 119 9.86 14.37 -22.54
C VAL A 119 11.10 15.15 -22.08
N THR A 120 11.40 16.24 -22.76
CA THR A 120 12.43 17.19 -22.30
C THR A 120 12.03 17.75 -20.93
N TRP A 121 12.71 17.30 -19.89
CA TRP A 121 12.32 17.59 -18.50
C TRP A 121 12.99 18.85 -17.93
N GLN A 122 14.14 19.27 -18.48
CA GLN A 122 14.92 20.40 -17.97
C GLN A 122 14.09 21.69 -17.99
N GLY A 123 13.71 22.16 -16.80
CA GLY A 123 12.90 23.36 -16.62
C GLY A 123 11.44 23.24 -17.07
N LYS A 124 10.96 22.03 -17.37
CA LYS A 124 9.60 21.78 -17.89
C LYS A 124 8.79 20.78 -17.08
N CYS A 125 9.42 19.99 -16.22
CA CYS A 125 8.76 18.99 -15.38
C CYS A 125 8.83 19.41 -13.90
N SER A 126 7.67 19.63 -13.27
CA SER A 126 7.58 19.98 -11.85
C SER A 126 8.03 18.80 -10.97
N GLY A 127 9.04 19.01 -10.13
CA GLY A 127 9.51 18.07 -9.10
C GLY A 127 10.19 16.78 -9.60
N THR A 128 10.12 16.43 -10.89
CA THR A 128 10.53 15.11 -11.40
C THR A 128 12.03 14.83 -11.28
N VAL A 129 12.88 15.83 -11.56
CA VAL A 129 14.33 15.73 -11.44
C VAL A 129 14.83 16.88 -10.57
N TYR A 130 15.47 16.55 -9.45
CA TYR A 130 15.82 17.53 -8.41
C TYR A 130 17.20 18.16 -8.59
N ILE A 131 18.11 17.45 -9.25
CA ILE A 131 19.43 18.00 -9.60
C ILE A 131 19.22 18.94 -10.78
N GLY A 132 19.38 20.24 -10.55
CA GLY A 132 19.36 21.24 -11.60
C GLY A 132 20.59 21.13 -12.48
N GLY A 133 20.43 21.30 -13.79
CA GLY A 133 21.52 21.23 -14.74
C GLY A 133 21.19 20.47 -16.02
N LYS A 134 22.17 20.37 -16.91
CA LYS A 134 22.14 19.47 -18.06
C LYS A 134 22.75 18.12 -17.65
N GLU A 135 22.39 17.04 -18.32
CA GLU A 135 23.00 15.72 -18.09
C GLU A 135 24.52 15.71 -18.31
N THR A 136 25.04 16.70 -19.03
CA THR A 136 26.48 16.92 -19.26
C THR A 136 27.19 17.60 -18.09
N ASP A 137 26.46 18.03 -17.06
CA ASP A 137 27.05 18.74 -15.92
C ASP A 137 27.87 17.78 -15.05
N SER A 138 28.90 18.32 -14.40
CA SER A 138 29.87 17.55 -13.62
C SER A 138 29.24 16.68 -12.53
N HIS A 139 28.10 17.11 -11.98
CA HIS A 139 27.40 16.36 -10.94
C HIS A 139 26.76 15.06 -11.45
N PHE A 140 26.15 15.06 -12.65
CA PHE A 140 25.62 13.84 -13.26
C PHE A 140 26.74 12.86 -13.58
N SER A 141 27.86 13.35 -14.12
CA SER A 141 29.03 12.52 -14.41
C SER A 141 29.60 11.88 -13.14
N LEU A 142 29.70 12.64 -12.04
CA LEU A 142 30.16 12.14 -10.74
C LEU A 142 29.26 11.02 -10.19
N ILE A 143 27.94 11.19 -10.25
CA ILE A 143 26.99 10.16 -9.77
C ILE A 143 27.08 8.90 -10.64
N ASN A 144 27.19 9.05 -11.97
CA ASN A 144 27.31 7.93 -12.88
C ASN A 144 28.61 7.14 -12.65
N GLU A 145 29.72 7.82 -12.40
CA GLU A 145 31.00 7.20 -12.05
C GLU A 145 30.91 6.45 -10.70
N ALA A 146 30.31 7.08 -9.68
CA ALA A 146 30.07 6.42 -8.40
C ALA A 146 29.20 5.17 -8.54
N TYR A 147 28.09 5.26 -9.29
CA TYR A 147 27.22 4.11 -9.55
C TYR A 147 27.97 2.98 -10.27
N SER A 148 28.75 3.32 -11.31
CA SER A 148 29.54 2.34 -12.06
C SER A 148 30.45 1.52 -11.15
N MET A 149 31.13 2.16 -10.21
CA MET A 149 32.01 1.50 -9.23
C MET A 149 31.29 0.50 -8.33
N PHE A 150 30.01 0.73 -7.99
CA PHE A 150 29.25 -0.10 -7.04
C PHE A 150 28.10 -0.89 -7.68
N SER A 151 27.99 -0.89 -9.01
CA SER A 151 26.89 -1.48 -9.79
C SER A 151 26.64 -2.98 -9.54
N HIS A 152 27.65 -3.71 -9.05
CA HIS A 152 27.58 -5.14 -8.74
C HIS A 152 27.58 -5.46 -7.24
N THR A 153 27.42 -4.44 -6.39
CA THR A 153 27.32 -4.63 -4.94
C THR A 153 25.90 -5.00 -4.52
N ASN A 154 25.79 -5.73 -3.41
CA ASN A 154 24.51 -6.10 -2.82
C ASN A 154 24.60 -5.94 -1.28
N PRO A 155 23.92 -4.95 -0.68
CA PRO A 155 23.94 -4.71 0.76
C PRO A 155 23.49 -5.89 1.62
N LEU A 156 22.83 -6.91 1.05
CA LEU A 156 22.49 -8.15 1.74
C LEU A 156 23.74 -8.93 2.21
N HIS A 157 24.87 -8.79 1.50
CA HIS A 157 26.13 -9.48 1.78
C HIS A 157 27.15 -8.51 2.39
N GLN A 158 26.89 -8.05 3.62
CA GLN A 158 27.71 -7.02 4.30
C GLN A 158 29.12 -7.50 4.64
N ASP A 159 29.32 -8.81 4.76
CA ASP A 159 30.62 -9.45 4.94
C ASP A 159 31.53 -9.28 3.72
N VAL A 160 30.92 -9.28 2.51
CA VAL A 160 31.61 -9.10 1.23
C VAL A 160 31.71 -7.61 0.86
N PHE A 161 30.61 -6.86 0.96
CA PHE A 161 30.50 -5.48 0.48
C PHE A 161 30.49 -4.47 1.64
N GLN A 162 31.55 -4.48 2.44
CA GLN A 162 31.69 -3.62 3.63
C GLN A 162 31.65 -2.11 3.30
N SER A 163 32.10 -1.72 2.11
CA SER A 163 32.07 -0.32 1.64
C SER A 163 30.65 0.24 1.59
N VAL A 164 29.70 -0.51 1.04
CA VAL A 164 28.31 -0.05 0.89
C VAL A 164 27.62 0.00 2.24
N ALA A 165 27.84 -0.98 3.11
CA ALA A 165 27.33 -0.96 4.48
C ALA A 165 27.83 0.29 5.25
N ARG A 166 29.10 0.67 5.05
CA ARG A 166 29.65 1.91 5.58
C ARG A 166 28.95 3.14 5.01
N PHE A 167 28.75 3.22 3.69
CA PHE A 167 28.10 4.37 3.07
C PHE A 167 26.66 4.54 3.54
N GLU A 168 25.89 3.46 3.66
CA GLU A 168 24.53 3.53 4.21
C GLU A 168 24.52 4.06 5.64
N ALA A 169 25.43 3.57 6.49
CA ALA A 169 25.56 4.02 7.87
C ALA A 169 25.97 5.50 7.97
N GLU A 170 26.93 5.95 7.14
CA GLU A 170 27.38 7.34 7.09
C GLU A 170 26.26 8.28 6.62
N VAL A 171 25.49 7.90 5.60
CA VAL A 171 24.33 8.69 5.14
C VAL A 171 23.29 8.84 6.24
N VAL A 172 22.91 7.74 6.91
CA VAL A 172 21.96 7.78 8.04
C VAL A 172 22.48 8.70 9.14
N ALA A 173 23.75 8.59 9.51
CA ALA A 173 24.35 9.41 10.56
C ALA A 173 24.39 10.91 10.18
N MET A 174 24.75 11.24 8.93
CA MET A 174 24.75 12.61 8.43
C MET A 174 23.33 13.20 8.40
N THR A 175 22.34 12.45 7.91
CA THR A 175 20.94 12.89 7.89
C THR A 175 20.38 13.06 9.30
N ALA A 176 20.69 12.16 10.24
CA ALA A 176 20.32 12.32 11.63
C ALA A 176 20.92 13.61 12.24
N ALA A 177 22.20 13.88 11.96
CA ALA A 177 22.86 15.10 12.41
C ALA A 177 22.24 16.36 11.81
N LEU A 178 21.86 16.32 10.52
CA LEU A 178 21.16 17.41 9.83
C LEU A 178 19.78 17.69 10.46
N LEU A 179 19.08 16.66 10.93
CA LEU A 179 17.75 16.75 11.56
C LEU A 179 17.81 16.94 13.08
N GLY A 180 18.97 17.38 13.61
CA GLY A 180 19.07 17.80 15.01
C GLY A 180 19.43 16.70 16.01
N SER A 181 20.01 15.56 15.59
CA SER A 181 20.43 14.50 16.55
C SER A 181 21.44 14.96 17.60
N LYS A 182 22.11 16.09 17.38
CA LYS A 182 23.07 16.69 18.32
C LYS A 182 22.42 17.61 19.34
N GLU A 183 21.13 17.92 19.19
CA GLU A 183 20.41 18.78 20.10
C GLU A 183 19.98 18.01 21.35
N LYS A 184 20.07 18.63 22.53
CA LYS A 184 19.65 18.00 23.79
C LYS A 184 18.15 17.63 23.81
N ALA A 185 17.33 18.31 23.00
CA ALA A 185 15.90 18.08 22.87
C ALA A 185 15.53 16.81 22.09
N SER A 186 16.50 16.17 21.41
CA SER A 186 16.25 14.99 20.57
C SER A 186 15.83 13.72 21.33
N GLY A 187 15.80 13.77 22.68
CA GLY A 187 15.11 12.78 23.51
C GLY A 187 15.74 11.38 23.56
N GLY A 188 16.90 11.17 22.93
CA GLY A 188 17.60 9.89 22.95
C GLY A 188 18.61 9.70 21.82
N GLN A 189 19.00 8.45 21.59
CA GLN A 189 19.89 8.06 20.51
C GLN A 189 19.08 7.92 19.20
N ILE A 190 19.33 8.81 18.23
CA ILE A 190 18.71 8.72 16.90
C ILE A 190 19.43 7.65 16.08
N CYS A 191 18.66 6.76 15.46
CA CYS A 191 19.13 5.73 14.54
C CYS A 191 18.15 5.55 13.37
N GLY A 192 18.55 4.85 12.32
CA GLY A 192 17.71 4.59 11.16
C GLY A 192 18.35 3.64 10.16
N ASN A 193 17.70 3.51 9.00
CA ASN A 193 18.15 2.70 7.86
C ASN A 193 17.97 3.47 6.54
N MET A 194 18.74 3.07 5.52
CA MET A 194 18.47 3.48 4.15
C MET A 194 17.27 2.71 3.59
N THR A 195 16.48 3.35 2.73
CA THR A 195 15.31 2.76 2.06
C THR A 195 15.32 3.15 0.59
N SER A 196 14.58 2.43 -0.24
CA SER A 196 14.46 2.71 -1.68
C SER A 196 13.80 4.06 -2.01
N GLY A 197 13.03 4.64 -1.08
CA GLY A 197 12.44 5.96 -1.24
C GLY A 197 11.39 6.27 -0.17
N GLY A 198 10.81 7.48 -0.24
CA GLY A 198 9.93 8.00 0.83
C GLY A 198 8.68 7.15 1.10
N THR A 199 8.14 6.44 0.11
CA THR A 199 7.02 5.53 0.32
C THR A 199 7.41 4.37 1.24
N GLU A 200 8.57 3.73 1.00
CA GLU A 200 9.06 2.65 1.87
C GLU A 200 9.37 3.17 3.28
N SER A 201 9.97 4.36 3.40
CA SER A 201 10.23 4.97 4.71
C SER A 201 8.95 5.17 5.53
N ILE A 202 7.86 5.65 4.90
CA ILE A 202 6.55 5.81 5.56
C ILE A 202 5.98 4.44 5.96
N LEU A 203 6.00 3.45 5.06
CA LEU A 203 5.49 2.11 5.37
C LEU A 203 6.23 1.47 6.54
N LEU A 204 7.56 1.58 6.58
CA LEU A 204 8.38 1.05 7.67
C LEU A 204 8.13 1.78 8.99
N ALA A 205 7.94 3.10 8.97
CA ALA A 205 7.61 3.88 10.17
C ALA A 205 6.25 3.45 10.76
N VAL A 206 5.23 3.29 9.90
CA VAL A 206 3.89 2.83 10.31
C VAL A 206 3.96 1.39 10.85
N LYS A 207 4.62 0.47 10.13
CA LYS A 207 4.79 -0.92 10.56
C LYS A 207 5.49 -1.01 11.92
N THR A 208 6.57 -0.26 12.09
CA THR A 208 7.35 -0.26 13.33
C THR A 208 6.52 0.25 14.50
N SER A 209 5.78 1.34 14.31
CA SER A 209 4.89 1.90 15.33
C SER A 209 3.77 0.92 15.70
N ARG A 210 3.14 0.29 14.70
CA ARG A 210 2.12 -0.74 14.89
C ARG A 210 2.63 -1.93 15.72
N ASP A 211 3.75 -2.51 15.30
CA ASP A 211 4.33 -3.69 15.95
C ASP A 211 4.77 -3.36 17.38
N TYR A 212 5.38 -2.18 17.57
CA TYR A 212 5.76 -1.68 18.89
C TYR A 212 4.55 -1.52 19.82
N MET A 213 3.46 -0.91 19.34
CA MET A 213 2.25 -0.71 20.15
C MET A 213 1.53 -2.03 20.46
N LYS A 214 1.54 -2.98 19.52
CA LYS A 214 1.00 -4.32 19.78
C LYS A 214 1.75 -5.03 20.91
N VAL A 215 3.09 -5.04 20.85
CA VAL A 215 3.93 -5.72 21.84
C VAL A 215 3.91 -5.02 23.20
N ASN A 216 4.04 -3.69 23.23
CA ASN A 216 4.24 -2.95 24.48
C ASN A 216 2.94 -2.41 25.12
N LYS A 217 1.86 -2.30 24.35
CA LYS A 217 0.58 -1.75 24.81
C LYS A 217 -0.61 -2.68 24.56
N GLY A 218 -0.42 -3.83 23.91
CA GLY A 218 -1.48 -4.80 23.65
C GLY A 218 -2.53 -4.31 22.64
N ILE A 219 -2.22 -3.28 21.85
CA ILE A 219 -3.16 -2.71 20.88
C ILE A 219 -3.29 -3.67 19.68
N THR A 220 -4.50 -4.21 19.46
CA THR A 220 -4.80 -5.14 18.36
C THR A 220 -5.48 -4.50 17.17
N ASN A 221 -6.18 -3.38 17.38
CA ASN A 221 -6.83 -2.57 16.34
C ASN A 221 -6.23 -1.17 16.36
N PRO A 222 -5.06 -0.98 15.72
CA PRO A 222 -4.34 0.29 15.74
C PRO A 222 -5.01 1.32 14.82
N GLU A 223 -5.04 2.58 15.26
CA GLU A 223 -5.54 3.72 14.48
C GLU A 223 -4.41 4.72 14.22
N MET A 224 -4.48 5.39 13.07
CA MET A 224 -3.51 6.43 12.67
C MET A 224 -4.23 7.74 12.41
N ILE A 225 -3.84 8.79 13.13
CA ILE A 225 -4.40 10.14 12.98
C ILE A 225 -3.44 10.95 12.11
N ILE A 226 -3.87 11.30 10.90
CA ILE A 226 -3.07 12.06 9.92
C ILE A 226 -3.87 13.23 9.35
N PRO A 227 -3.23 14.32 8.90
CA PRO A 227 -3.89 15.37 8.13
C PRO A 227 -4.42 14.86 6.79
N GLU A 228 -5.47 15.49 6.25
CA GLU A 228 -6.02 15.16 4.92
C GLU A 228 -5.00 15.35 3.79
N SER A 229 -4.04 16.28 3.97
CA SER A 229 -2.97 16.53 3.00
C SER A 229 -1.78 15.58 3.11
N ALA A 230 -1.82 14.60 4.02
CA ALA A 230 -0.74 13.64 4.18
C ALA A 230 -0.52 12.83 2.88
N HIS A 231 0.72 12.37 2.68
CA HIS A 231 1.05 11.60 1.49
C HIS A 231 0.22 10.30 1.43
N SER A 232 -0.28 9.95 0.25
CA SER A 232 -1.06 8.72 -0.01
C SER A 232 -0.37 7.40 0.35
N ALA A 233 0.92 7.44 0.74
CA ALA A 233 1.65 6.29 1.24
C ALA A 233 1.13 5.86 2.63
N TYR A 234 0.56 6.78 3.41
CA TYR A 234 -0.10 6.44 4.66
C TYR A 234 -1.36 5.60 4.44
N ASP A 235 -2.19 5.92 3.44
CA ASP A 235 -3.34 5.09 3.07
C ASP A 235 -2.90 3.70 2.59
N LYS A 236 -1.84 3.64 1.78
CA LYS A 236 -1.24 2.37 1.36
C LYS A 236 -0.75 1.56 2.57
N ALA A 237 -0.06 2.20 3.50
CA ALA A 237 0.40 1.56 4.72
C ALA A 237 -0.77 1.06 5.57
N ALA A 238 -1.83 1.87 5.73
CA ALA A 238 -3.04 1.47 6.42
C ALA A 238 -3.65 0.21 5.79
N HIS A 239 -3.79 0.14 4.46
CA HIS A 239 -4.30 -1.05 3.78
C HIS A 239 -3.39 -2.29 3.88
N TYR A 240 -2.07 -2.12 3.84
CA TYR A 240 -1.13 -3.25 3.85
C TYR A 240 -0.88 -3.79 5.26
N LEU A 241 -1.06 -2.95 6.28
CA LEU A 241 -0.60 -3.20 7.64
C LEU A 241 -1.73 -3.17 8.68
N THR A 242 -2.99 -3.01 8.25
CA THR A 242 -4.16 -3.23 9.13
C THR A 242 -4.26 -4.68 9.56
#